data_AF-A0A418CJ31-F1
#
_entry.id   AF-A0A418CJ31-F1
#
_cell.length_a   1.000
_cell.length_b   1.000
_cell.length_c   1.000
_cell.angle_alpha   90.00
_cell.angle_beta   90.00
_cell.angle_gamma   90.00
#
_symmetry.space_group_name_H-M   'P 1'
#
loop_
_entity.id
_entity.type
_entity.pdbx_description
1 polymer ?
#
loop_
_entity_poly.entity_id
_entity_poly.type
_entity_poly.pdbx_seq_one_letter_code
_entity_poly.pdbx_strand_id
1 'polypeptide(L)'
;MSDHRRRKLLLAQKVDRYDGQSIFVNGELRYELGGVYEAFCPSTKQHVALKILNPIGYKLMPTSLLARCLVAIKGRQMEPEVATGLQPMRTEHVWWLVHQSSKQAIAAYEDPRSGAVKELTLPRCIEVWGTSFDAGDDDDASPTVRDVAVKGQVFKIPVVPKKFVKFARNRCSIYR
;
A
#
# COMPACT_ATOMS: atom_id res chain seq x y z
N MET A 1 -25.61 19.18 -13.01
CA MET A 1 -24.80 18.33 -13.91
C MET A 1 -23.89 17.44 -13.06
N SER A 2 -24.07 16.13 -13.21
CA SER A 2 -23.78 15.08 -12.23
C SER A 2 -22.30 14.81 -11.95
N ASP A 3 -21.96 14.80 -10.66
CA ASP A 3 -20.68 14.45 -10.03
C ASP A 3 -20.13 13.06 -10.46
N HIS A 4 -21.01 12.20 -10.98
CA HIS A 4 -20.68 10.86 -11.50
C HIS A 4 -19.74 10.85 -12.72
N ARG A 5 -19.59 11.94 -13.49
CA ARG A 5 -18.68 11.96 -14.65
C ARG A 5 -17.20 12.21 -14.27
N ARG A 6 -16.91 12.83 -13.11
CA ARG A 6 -15.52 13.16 -12.71
C ARG A 6 -14.73 11.94 -12.23
N ARG A 7 -15.41 10.95 -11.63
CA ARG A 7 -14.78 9.71 -11.13
C ARG A 7 -14.09 8.88 -12.23
N LYS A 8 -14.40 9.12 -13.51
CA LYS A 8 -13.91 8.33 -14.65
C LYS A 8 -12.57 8.80 -15.26
N LEU A 9 -12.03 9.95 -14.84
CA LEU A 9 -10.90 10.59 -15.53
C LEU A 9 -9.53 10.46 -14.83
N LEU A 10 -9.48 9.91 -13.62
CA LEU A 10 -8.25 9.80 -12.84
C LEU A 10 -7.92 8.32 -12.63
N LEU A 11 -6.93 7.84 -13.39
CA LEU A 11 -6.45 6.47 -13.34
C LEU A 11 -5.15 6.42 -12.53
N ALA A 12 -5.17 5.69 -11.42
CA ALA A 12 -3.95 5.38 -10.69
C ALA A 12 -3.13 4.35 -11.49
N GLN A 13 -1.90 4.71 -11.85
CA GLN A 13 -1.01 3.85 -12.63
C GLN A 13 0.27 3.59 -11.84
N LYS A 14 0.69 2.32 -11.78
CA LYS A 14 2.01 1.96 -11.25
C LYS A 14 3.08 2.45 -12.22
N VAL A 15 4.11 3.09 -11.68
CA VAL A 15 5.27 3.58 -12.43
C VAL A 15 6.47 2.72 -12.08
N ASP A 16 7.22 2.28 -13.09
CA ASP A 16 8.43 1.48 -12.88
C ASP A 16 9.62 2.38 -12.55
N ARG A 17 9.74 3.48 -13.29
CA ARG A 17 10.84 4.43 -13.17
C ARG A 17 10.35 5.85 -13.42
N TYR A 18 10.86 6.77 -12.63
CA TYR A 18 10.72 8.20 -12.80
C TYR A 18 12.07 8.86 -12.53
N ASP A 19 12.58 9.65 -13.47
CA ASP A 19 13.91 10.28 -13.39
C ASP A 19 13.87 11.82 -13.26
N GLY A 20 12.69 12.40 -13.04
CA GLY A 20 12.49 13.84 -12.98
C GLY A 20 11.85 14.42 -14.24
N GLN A 21 11.99 13.75 -15.38
CA GLN A 21 11.49 14.22 -16.68
C GLN A 21 10.63 13.17 -17.40
N SER A 22 11.02 11.90 -17.29
CA SER A 22 10.41 10.78 -18.00
C SER A 22 9.77 9.80 -17.01
N ILE A 23 8.56 9.34 -17.34
CA ILE A 23 7.84 8.31 -16.60
C ILE A 23 7.75 7.06 -17.46
N PHE A 24 8.26 5.94 -16.92
CA PHE A 24 8.27 4.64 -17.58
C PHE A 24 7.25 3.70 -16.95
N VAL A 25 6.50 3.01 -17.80
CA VAL A 25 5.53 1.98 -17.39
C VAL A 25 5.67 0.77 -18.32
N ASN A 26 5.75 -0.41 -17.73
CA ASN A 26 6.08 -1.67 -18.39
C ASN A 26 7.40 -1.60 -19.19
N GLY A 27 8.39 -0.87 -18.66
CA GLY A 27 9.69 -0.66 -19.33
C GLY A 27 9.67 0.32 -20.51
N GLU A 28 8.53 0.89 -20.87
CA GLU A 28 8.39 1.83 -21.99
C GLU A 28 8.18 3.27 -21.50
N LEU A 29 8.68 4.25 -22.27
CA LEU A 29 8.41 5.66 -22.01
C LEU A 29 6.92 5.95 -22.21
N ARG A 30 6.24 6.30 -21.12
CA ARG A 30 4.79 6.52 -21.11
C ARG A 30 4.43 8.00 -21.13
N TYR A 31 5.14 8.81 -20.35
CA TYR A 31 4.90 10.25 -20.27
C TYR A 31 6.21 11.01 -20.22
N GLU A 32 6.25 12.14 -20.89
CA GLU A 32 7.31 13.14 -20.79
C GLU A 32 6.74 14.40 -20.14
N LEU A 33 7.32 14.82 -19.01
CA LEU A 33 6.83 15.95 -18.22
C LEU A 33 7.24 17.27 -18.87
N GLY A 34 6.28 18.16 -19.12
CA GLY A 34 6.52 19.54 -19.53
C GLY A 34 6.69 20.46 -18.33
N GLY A 35 6.14 21.67 -18.44
CA GLY A 35 5.97 22.59 -17.29
C GLY A 35 5.17 21.95 -16.15
N VAL A 36 4.93 22.72 -15.07
CA VAL A 36 4.43 22.20 -13.79
C VAL A 36 3.10 21.41 -13.94
N TYR A 37 3.24 20.07 -14.03
CA TYR A 37 2.21 19.02 -14.11
C TYR A 37 1.53 18.74 -15.46
N GLU A 38 2.00 19.30 -16.57
CA GLU A 38 1.60 18.87 -17.91
C GLU A 38 2.52 17.74 -18.40
N ALA A 39 1.99 16.75 -19.11
CA ALA A 39 2.81 15.72 -19.72
C ALA A 39 2.28 15.30 -21.08
N PHE A 40 3.18 14.95 -21.98
CA PHE A 40 2.85 14.41 -23.29
C PHE A 40 2.83 12.88 -23.21
N CYS A 41 1.75 12.25 -23.70
CA CYS A 41 1.64 10.80 -23.83
C CYS A 41 1.98 10.38 -25.28
N PRO A 42 3.15 9.77 -25.56
CA PRO A 42 3.56 9.45 -26.92
C PRO A 42 2.66 8.44 -27.63
N SER A 43 2.01 7.55 -26.87
CA SER A 43 1.13 6.49 -27.40
C SER A 43 -0.22 7.02 -27.88
N THR A 44 -0.81 8.00 -27.17
CA THR A 44 -2.11 8.59 -27.52
C THR A 44 -1.98 9.92 -28.25
N LYS A 45 -0.76 10.48 -28.33
CA LYS A 45 -0.46 11.80 -28.91
C LYS A 45 -1.27 12.93 -28.25
N GLN A 46 -1.50 12.83 -26.95
CA GLN A 46 -2.30 13.78 -26.17
C GLN A 46 -1.52 14.33 -24.99
N HIS A 47 -1.83 15.58 -24.65
CA HIS A 47 -1.38 16.22 -23.41
C HIS A 47 -2.31 15.81 -22.27
N VAL A 48 -1.71 15.45 -21.13
CA VAL A 48 -2.41 15.04 -19.92
C VAL A 48 -1.89 15.84 -18.73
N ALA A 49 -2.73 16.03 -17.72
CA ALA A 49 -2.28 16.55 -16.44
C ALA A 49 -1.86 15.39 -15.53
N LEU A 50 -0.66 15.43 -14.98
CA LEU A 50 -0.14 14.41 -14.07
C LEU A 50 -0.06 14.93 -12.64
N LYS A 51 -0.58 14.14 -11.70
CA LYS A 51 -0.47 14.41 -10.27
C LYS A 51 0.34 13.33 -9.58
N ILE A 52 1.57 13.66 -9.21
CA ILE A 52 2.44 12.78 -8.42
C ILE A 52 2.03 12.92 -6.95
N LEU A 53 1.61 11.81 -6.33
CA LEU A 53 1.20 11.80 -4.93
C LEU A 53 2.34 11.34 -4.04
N ASN A 54 2.85 12.24 -3.20
CA ASN A 54 3.78 11.86 -2.15
C ASN A 54 3.10 10.93 -1.14
N PRO A 55 3.82 9.95 -0.56
CA PRO A 55 3.29 9.01 0.44
C PRO A 55 3.04 9.66 1.82
N ILE A 56 2.85 10.99 1.88
CA ILE A 56 2.66 11.76 3.12
C ILE A 56 1.49 11.14 3.90
N GLY A 57 1.74 10.81 5.16
CA GLY A 57 0.76 10.21 6.06
C GLY A 57 0.88 8.69 6.24
N TYR A 58 1.59 7.97 5.37
CA TYR A 58 1.91 6.56 5.60
C TYR A 58 3.22 6.43 6.40
N LYS A 59 3.15 6.68 7.70
CA LYS A 59 4.33 6.61 8.59
C LYS A 59 4.53 5.19 9.11
N LEU A 60 5.78 4.72 9.08
CA LEU A 60 6.15 3.42 9.65
C LEU A 60 6.41 3.54 11.15
N MET A 61 6.11 2.49 11.88
CA MET A 61 6.49 2.31 13.27
C MET A 61 8.01 2.14 13.36
N PRO A 62 8.69 2.82 14.31
CA PRO A 62 10.10 2.59 14.57
C PRO A 62 10.41 1.12 14.89
N THR A 63 11.52 0.59 14.37
CA THR A 63 11.94 -0.80 14.58
C THR A 63 12.00 -1.19 16.06
N SER A 64 12.42 -0.27 16.94
CA SER A 64 12.50 -0.49 18.39
C SER A 64 11.14 -0.72 19.05
N LEU A 65 10.07 -0.10 18.55
CA LEU A 65 8.70 -0.34 19.03
C LEU A 65 8.11 -1.60 18.40
N LEU A 66 8.43 -1.85 17.13
CA LEU A 66 7.98 -3.04 16.42
C LEU A 66 8.52 -4.32 17.08
N ALA A 67 9.78 -4.31 17.51
CA ALA A 67 10.41 -5.42 18.23
C ALA A 67 9.75 -5.76 19.58
N ARG A 68 8.98 -4.83 20.16
CA ARG A 68 8.21 -5.03 21.41
C ARG A 68 6.80 -5.56 21.17
N CYS A 69 6.35 -5.58 19.93
CA CYS A 69 5.03 -6.11 19.58
C CYS A 69 5.01 -7.64 19.67
N LEU A 70 3.85 -8.20 19.98
CA LEU A 70 3.68 -9.65 20.00
C LEU A 70 3.38 -10.13 18.59
N VAL A 71 3.96 -11.26 18.19
CA VAL A 71 3.57 -11.94 16.96
C VAL A 71 2.22 -12.62 17.20
N ALA A 72 1.18 -12.17 16.50
CA ALA A 72 -0.15 -12.76 16.54
C ALA A 72 -0.33 -13.82 15.45
N ILE A 73 0.12 -13.51 14.23
CA ILE A 73 0.11 -14.46 13.11
C ILE A 73 1.49 -14.41 12.45
N LYS A 74 2.12 -15.58 12.31
CA LYS A 74 3.37 -15.72 11.58
C LYS A 74 3.07 -15.96 10.09
N GLY A 75 3.65 -15.14 9.23
CA GLY A 75 3.63 -15.36 7.79
C GLY A 75 4.75 -16.32 7.35
N ARG A 76 4.67 -16.77 6.10
CA ARG A 76 5.74 -17.52 5.45
C ARG A 76 6.97 -16.63 5.28
N GLN A 77 8.15 -17.23 5.35
CA GLN A 77 9.40 -16.55 5.00
C GLN A 77 9.36 -16.14 3.53
N MET A 78 9.89 -14.96 3.21
CA MET A 78 9.94 -14.51 1.82
C MET A 78 11.06 -15.23 1.07
N GLU A 79 10.71 -15.77 -0.10
CA GLU A 79 11.67 -16.29 -1.06
C GLU A 79 12.57 -15.13 -1.60
N PRO A 80 13.80 -15.41 -2.06
CA PRO A 80 14.74 -14.40 -2.53
C PRO A 80 14.18 -13.48 -3.62
N GLU A 81 13.38 -14.03 -4.54
CA GLU A 81 12.76 -13.29 -5.64
C GLU A 81 11.71 -12.28 -5.11
N VAL A 82 10.99 -12.64 -4.05
CA VAL A 82 10.02 -11.74 -3.40
C VAL A 82 10.74 -10.66 -2.61
N ALA A 83 11.79 -11.04 -1.88
CA ALA A 83 12.59 -10.14 -1.06
C ALA A 83 13.29 -9.06 -1.90
N THR A 84 13.81 -9.43 -3.07
CA THR A 84 14.45 -8.52 -4.04
C THR A 84 13.45 -7.70 -4.87
N GLY A 85 12.16 -8.06 -4.84
CA GLY A 85 11.11 -7.38 -5.60
C GLY A 85 10.97 -7.86 -7.05
N LEU A 86 11.65 -8.95 -7.44
CA LEU A 86 11.44 -9.63 -8.73
C LEU A 86 10.05 -10.28 -8.81
N GLN A 87 9.53 -10.75 -7.67
CA GLN A 87 8.15 -11.21 -7.53
C GLN A 87 7.38 -10.39 -6.49
N PRO A 88 6.06 -10.20 -6.67
CA PRO A 88 5.25 -9.46 -5.72
C PRO A 88 5.09 -10.21 -4.39
N MET A 89 5.06 -9.46 -3.29
CA MET A 89 4.64 -10.02 -2.00
C MET A 89 3.16 -10.40 -2.02
N ARG A 90 2.80 -11.54 -1.42
CA ARG A 90 1.43 -12.04 -1.26
C ARG A 90 1.02 -12.08 0.21
N THR A 91 -0.26 -12.30 0.46
CA THR A 91 -0.86 -12.36 1.81
C THR A 91 -0.22 -13.42 2.71
N GLU A 92 0.28 -14.52 2.14
CA GLU A 92 0.94 -15.59 2.89
C GLU A 92 2.26 -15.15 3.55
N HIS A 93 2.95 -14.15 3.00
CA HIS A 93 4.18 -13.61 3.57
C HIS A 93 3.91 -12.60 4.70
N VAL A 94 2.65 -12.21 4.93
CA VAL A 94 2.30 -11.17 5.89
C VAL A 94 2.26 -11.74 7.30
N TRP A 95 3.06 -11.15 8.17
CA TRP A 95 3.01 -11.34 9.61
C TRP A 95 2.07 -10.31 10.21
N TRP A 96 1.32 -10.71 11.22
CA TRP A 96 0.52 -9.78 12.02
C TRP A 96 1.12 -9.67 13.41
N LEU A 97 1.58 -8.46 13.73
CA LEU A 97 2.01 -8.10 15.07
C LEU A 97 0.89 -7.36 15.79
N VAL A 98 0.88 -7.42 17.11
CA VAL A 98 -0.03 -6.64 17.95
C VAL A 98 0.75 -5.87 19.01
N HIS A 99 0.46 -4.58 19.12
CA HIS A 99 1.00 -3.76 20.20
C HIS A 99 0.26 -4.08 21.51
N GLN A 100 1.02 -4.28 22.59
CA GLN A 100 0.49 -4.83 23.84
C GLN A 100 -0.52 -3.91 24.51
N SER A 101 -0.31 -2.59 24.55
CA SER A 101 -1.25 -1.68 25.23
C SER A 101 -2.39 -1.24 24.32
N SER A 102 -2.07 -0.73 23.12
CA SER A 102 -3.08 -0.19 22.19
C SER A 102 -3.88 -1.25 21.43
N LYS A 103 -3.48 -2.53 21.52
CA LYS A 103 -4.06 -3.66 20.75
C LYS A 103 -4.06 -3.43 19.24
N GLN A 104 -3.23 -2.51 18.76
CA GLN A 104 -3.11 -2.18 17.36
C GLN A 104 -2.47 -3.35 16.61
N ALA A 105 -3.14 -3.83 15.57
CA ALA A 105 -2.57 -4.79 14.63
C ALA A 105 -1.69 -4.08 13.60
N ILE A 106 -0.48 -4.59 13.39
CA ILE A 106 0.53 -4.09 12.45
C ILE A 106 0.89 -5.21 11.49
N ALA A 107 0.76 -4.96 10.18
CA ALA A 107 1.26 -5.89 9.18
C ALA A 107 2.78 -5.72 9.03
N ALA A 108 3.48 -6.83 9.13
CA ALA A 108 4.93 -6.91 9.09
C ALA A 108 5.39 -8.09 8.23
N TYR A 109 6.69 -8.17 8.04
CA TYR A 109 7.36 -9.32 7.45
C TYR A 109 8.70 -9.54 8.16
N GLU A 110 9.21 -10.76 8.10
CA GLU A 110 10.57 -11.07 8.54
C GLU A 110 11.57 -10.80 7.41
N ASP A 111 12.53 -9.91 7.64
CA ASP A 111 13.57 -9.61 6.65
C ASP A 111 14.51 -10.81 6.51
N PRO A 112 14.56 -11.49 5.35
CA PRO A 112 15.32 -12.72 5.19
C PRO A 112 16.82 -12.53 5.39
N ARG A 113 17.34 -11.31 5.24
CA ARG A 113 18.76 -11.02 5.43
C ARG A 113 19.15 -10.82 6.90
N SER A 114 18.29 -10.22 7.71
CA SER A 114 18.61 -9.83 9.09
C SER A 114 17.85 -10.63 10.15
N GLY A 115 16.81 -11.37 9.76
CA GLY A 115 15.86 -12.00 10.68
C GLY A 115 15.00 -10.98 11.44
N ALA A 116 15.19 -9.68 11.21
CA ALA A 116 14.46 -8.64 11.91
C ALA A 116 13.06 -8.48 11.32
N VAL A 117 12.07 -8.29 12.19
CA VAL A 117 10.72 -7.97 11.77
C VAL A 117 10.66 -6.51 11.31
N LYS A 118 10.04 -6.26 10.15
CA LYS A 118 9.85 -4.94 9.55
C LYS A 118 8.38 -4.72 9.22
N GLU A 119 7.87 -3.51 9.47
CA GLU A 119 6.51 -3.15 9.06
C GLU A 119 6.41 -3.09 7.53
N LEU A 120 5.27 -3.49 6.98
CA LEU A 120 5.01 -3.37 5.55
C LEU A 120 5.02 -1.89 5.12
N THR A 121 5.94 -1.59 4.20
CA THR A 121 6.00 -0.30 3.51
C THR A 121 4.80 -0.12 2.59
N LEU A 122 4.51 1.12 2.20
CA LEU A 122 3.40 1.40 1.27
C LEU A 122 3.52 0.60 -0.04
N PRO A 123 4.69 0.50 -0.71
CA PRO A 123 4.86 -0.36 -1.88
C PRO A 123 4.51 -1.82 -1.62
N ARG A 124 4.95 -2.40 -0.49
CA ARG A 124 4.62 -3.78 -0.12
C ARG A 124 3.14 -3.97 0.16
N CYS A 125 2.47 -2.98 0.75
CA CYS A 125 1.01 -3.02 0.89
C CYS A 125 0.31 -3.02 -0.48
N ILE A 126 0.79 -2.22 -1.43
CA ILE A 126 0.23 -2.18 -2.79
C ILE A 126 0.46 -3.52 -3.52
N GLU A 127 1.60 -4.18 -3.33
CA GLU A 127 1.83 -5.51 -3.90
C GLU A 127 0.83 -6.54 -3.38
N VAL A 128 0.58 -6.54 -2.07
CA VAL A 128 -0.28 -7.55 -1.42
C VAL A 128 -1.76 -7.31 -1.66
N TRP A 129 -2.21 -6.06 -1.59
CA TRP A 129 -3.64 -5.70 -1.57
C TRP A 129 -4.08 -4.78 -2.70
N GLY A 130 -3.16 -4.32 -3.56
CA GLY A 130 -3.47 -3.43 -4.66
C GLY A 130 -3.78 -1.99 -4.23
N THR A 131 -4.24 -1.19 -5.20
CA THR A 131 -4.66 0.21 -5.02
C THR A 131 -6.17 0.40 -5.19
N SER A 132 -6.88 -0.63 -5.63
CA SER A 132 -8.31 -0.64 -5.95
C SER A 132 -9.14 -0.74 -4.67
N PHE A 133 -9.14 0.31 -3.87
CA PHE A 133 -10.12 0.47 -2.81
C PHE A 133 -11.28 1.22 -3.43
N ASP A 134 -12.23 0.48 -4.01
CA ASP A 134 -13.47 1.09 -4.46
C ASP A 134 -14.02 1.90 -3.29
N ALA A 135 -14.09 3.22 -3.51
CA ALA A 135 -14.77 4.13 -2.62
C ALA A 135 -16.30 3.99 -2.84
N GLY A 136 -16.77 2.75 -2.92
CA GLY A 136 -18.17 2.38 -2.80
C GLY A 136 -18.60 2.66 -1.37
N ASP A 137 -19.80 3.19 -1.25
CA ASP A 137 -20.43 3.69 -0.02
C ASP A 137 -20.74 2.56 0.98
N ASP A 138 -19.71 1.84 1.45
CA ASP A 138 -19.81 1.03 2.66
C ASP A 138 -18.92 1.66 3.72
N ASP A 139 -19.43 2.75 4.29
CA ASP A 139 -19.03 3.20 5.63
C ASP A 139 -19.43 2.16 6.71
N ASP A 140 -20.19 1.11 6.34
CA ASP A 140 -20.73 0.08 7.23
C ASP A 140 -20.18 -1.35 7.01
N ALA A 141 -19.37 -1.61 5.97
CA ALA A 141 -18.70 -2.91 5.85
C ALA A 141 -17.59 -3.01 6.92
N SER A 142 -17.96 -3.55 8.08
CA SER A 142 -17.00 -3.85 9.15
C SER A 142 -15.84 -4.63 8.52
N PRO A 143 -14.58 -4.15 8.66
CA PRO A 143 -13.46 -4.81 8.02
C PRO A 143 -13.43 -6.25 8.50
N THR A 144 -13.35 -7.22 7.59
CA THR A 144 -13.24 -8.63 7.96
C THR A 144 -12.07 -8.77 8.94
N VAL A 145 -12.40 -9.13 10.18
CA VAL A 145 -11.44 -9.35 11.27
C VAL A 145 -11.45 -10.81 11.68
N ARG A 146 -10.31 -11.28 12.15
CA ARG A 146 -10.12 -12.60 12.75
C ARG A 146 -9.72 -12.43 14.21
N ASP A 147 -10.35 -13.19 15.09
CA ASP A 147 -9.97 -13.23 16.49
C ASP A 147 -8.79 -14.18 16.67
N VAL A 148 -7.72 -13.68 17.30
CA VAL A 148 -6.48 -14.43 17.52
C VAL A 148 -6.08 -14.33 18.99
N ALA A 149 -5.93 -15.47 19.65
CA ALA A 149 -5.47 -15.54 21.03
C ALA A 149 -3.94 -15.51 21.12
N VAL A 150 -3.39 -14.55 21.85
CA VAL A 150 -1.95 -14.38 22.06
C VAL A 150 -1.71 -14.08 23.54
N LYS A 151 -0.89 -14.89 24.22
CA LYS A 151 -0.58 -14.75 25.66
C LYS A 151 -1.84 -14.60 26.55
N GLY A 152 -2.87 -15.40 26.28
CA GLY A 152 -4.12 -15.40 27.06
C GLY A 152 -5.08 -14.24 26.76
N GLN A 153 -4.77 -13.40 25.77
CA GLN A 153 -5.64 -12.32 25.33
C GLN A 153 -6.06 -12.47 23.88
N VAL A 154 -7.32 -12.16 23.58
CA VAL A 154 -7.86 -12.17 22.22
C VAL A 154 -7.65 -10.82 21.54
N PHE A 155 -7.12 -10.83 20.32
CA PHE A 155 -6.88 -9.65 19.49
C PHE A 155 -7.65 -9.75 18.16
N LYS A 156 -8.21 -8.63 17.70
CA LYS A 156 -8.90 -8.52 16.41
C LYS A 156 -7.93 -8.15 15.30
N ILE A 157 -7.57 -9.10 14.46
CA ILE A 157 -6.62 -8.92 13.36
C ILE A 157 -7.39 -8.69 12.04
N PRO A 158 -7.22 -7.55 11.37
CA PRO A 158 -7.90 -7.29 10.10
C PRO A 158 -7.25 -8.06 8.93
N VAL A 159 -7.99 -8.27 7.85
CA VAL A 159 -7.44 -8.85 6.60
C VAL A 159 -6.52 -7.86 5.87
N VAL A 160 -6.78 -6.55 6.02
CA VAL A 160 -6.00 -5.45 5.43
C VAL A 160 -5.59 -4.45 6.52
N PRO A 161 -4.36 -3.91 6.52
CA PRO A 161 -3.93 -2.97 7.55
C PRO A 161 -4.82 -1.72 7.56
N LYS A 162 -5.42 -1.41 8.71
CA LYS A 162 -6.30 -0.22 8.85
C LYS A 162 -5.61 1.07 8.41
N LYS A 163 -4.31 1.20 8.69
CA LYS A 163 -3.47 2.32 8.25
C LYS A 163 -3.41 2.43 6.72
N PHE A 164 -3.26 1.30 6.04
CA PHE A 164 -3.21 1.25 4.58
C PHE A 164 -4.58 1.57 3.96
N VAL A 165 -5.65 0.98 4.48
CA VAL A 165 -7.02 1.30 4.04
C VAL A 165 -7.32 2.79 4.19
N LYS A 166 -7.03 3.37 5.36
CA LYS A 166 -7.21 4.80 5.61
C LYS A 166 -6.38 5.66 4.65
N PHE A 167 -5.12 5.30 4.43
CA PHE A 167 -4.26 6.01 3.49
C PHE A 167 -4.84 5.96 2.07
N ALA A 168 -5.20 4.77 1.59
CA ALA A 168 -5.73 4.60 0.24
C ALA A 168 -7.05 5.34 0.05
N ARG A 169 -8.00 5.24 0.99
CA ARG A 169 -9.27 5.98 0.94
C ARG A 169 -9.06 7.51 0.90
N ASN A 170 -8.18 8.04 1.74
CA ASN A 170 -7.85 9.47 1.76
C ASN A 170 -7.17 9.93 0.46
N ARG A 171 -6.48 9.04 -0.26
CA ARG A 171 -5.89 9.35 -1.56
C ARG A 171 -6.91 9.21 -2.68
N CYS A 172 -7.80 8.23 -2.59
CA CYS A 172 -8.94 8.08 -3.49
C CYS A 172 -9.85 9.31 -3.48
N SER A 173 -10.06 9.94 -2.31
CA SER A 173 -10.85 11.17 -2.20
C SER A 173 -10.19 12.40 -2.84
N ILE A 174 -8.87 12.39 -3.07
CA ILE A 174 -8.19 13.49 -3.81
C ILE A 174 -8.59 13.49 -5.29
N TYR A 175 -9.11 12.36 -5.79
CA TYR A 175 -9.63 12.23 -7.14
C TYR A 175 -11.13 12.55 -7.26
N ARG A 176 -11.79 12.96 -6.16
CA ARG A 176 -13.17 13.47 -6.13
C ARG A 176 -13.16 15.00 -6.17
#